data_AF-A0A8L0DT98-F1
#
_entry.id   AF-A0A8L0DT98-F1
#
_cell.length_a   1.000
_cell.length_b   1.000
_cell.length_c   1.000
_cell.angle_alpha   90.00
_cell.angle_beta   90.00
_cell.angle_gamma   90.00
#
_symmetry.space_group_name_H-M   'P 1'
#
loop_
_entity.id
_entity.type
_entity.pdbx_description
1 polymer ?
#
loop_
_entity_poly.entity_id
_entity_poly.type
_entity_poly.pdbx_seq_one_letter_code
_entity_poly.pdbx_strand_id
1 'polypeptide(L)'
;MIKYTDNKFQLAILKLFNIILCSGIFPNIWNQGLITPIHKSGDKFDPNNYRGICVNSNLGKILCITINSRLAHFLHENNVLSKCQIGFLPNYRTTDHVFTLHTLIDNQTNQNKGKVFSCFVDFKKAFDSIWHEGLLYKLMESGVRGKTYDIIKSMYTNNKCEVKMGKKHTHFFTQGRGVRQGCSLSPTLFNIYINELARALDKSAAPGLPLLESEVKCLLFADDLVLLSPTKEGLKQHLDLMHRFCQTWALTVNLSKTKIMVFQKRSSHQDHKYKFHLDTVALEHTKNYTYLGLNISATGNFHKAVNDLRDKARRAFYAIKRNIHFNIPIMIWLKILESVIEPIALYGCEVWGPLTNQDLTKWDKHQIETLHAEFCKNILRVQRRTPNNACRAELGRYPLIIKIQKRAVKFYIHLKGSNSQTFHNKAITYREMNLEKSPLSKLVLGLCSETQTHPTEPQDNSTIRPNQIIRKQKDNYLTHWKELTKKQSKLECYLALNREYTAEEYLTTVTDPKLRKALTMYRLNEHSLAIEKGRRRQTWLSREDRLCAHCPQNEVETELHFLTSCPLYDHIRETYFPQITQIHKEPVKNKHHCKYNPYLCLFILSCVL
;
A
#
# COMPACT_ATOMS: atom_id res chain seq x y z
N MET A 1 -23.34 10.24 -16.56
CA MET A 1 -24.24 11.03 -17.42
C MET A 1 -23.48 11.57 -18.64
N ILE A 2 -22.55 12.52 -18.53
CA ILE A 2 -21.85 13.14 -19.68
C ILE A 2 -21.06 12.15 -20.56
N LYS A 3 -20.51 11.06 -19.99
CA LYS A 3 -19.84 10.00 -20.77
C LYS A 3 -20.74 9.26 -21.77
N TYR A 4 -22.06 9.27 -21.53
CA TYR A 4 -23.05 8.51 -22.31
C TYR A 4 -23.99 9.43 -23.10
N THR A 5 -23.66 10.72 -23.21
CA THR A 5 -24.48 11.67 -23.99
C THR A 5 -24.19 11.55 -25.47
N ASP A 6 -25.19 11.90 -26.27
CA ASP A 6 -25.12 11.90 -27.72
C ASP A 6 -24.12 12.92 -28.29
N ASN A 7 -23.76 12.75 -29.56
CA ASN A 7 -22.78 13.59 -30.23
C ASN A 7 -23.21 15.07 -30.29
N LYS A 8 -24.52 15.35 -30.39
CA LYS A 8 -25.02 16.73 -30.43
C LYS A 8 -24.73 17.46 -29.12
N PHE A 9 -24.95 16.81 -27.98
CA PHE A 9 -24.64 17.40 -26.68
C PHE A 9 -23.13 17.60 -26.48
N GLN A 10 -22.30 16.66 -26.94
CA GLN A 10 -20.84 16.81 -26.91
C GLN A 10 -20.36 18.02 -27.75
N LEU A 11 -20.93 18.22 -28.94
CA LEU A 11 -20.64 19.38 -29.79
C LEU A 11 -21.11 20.69 -29.14
N ALA A 12 -22.25 20.70 -28.46
CA ALA A 12 -22.72 21.87 -27.72
C ALA A 12 -21.76 22.24 -26.57
N ILE A 13 -21.29 21.25 -25.80
CA ILE A 13 -20.29 21.47 -24.75
C ILE A 13 -18.98 22.00 -25.35
N LEU A 14 -18.53 21.44 -26.48
CA LEU A 14 -17.32 21.89 -27.17
C LEU A 14 -17.43 23.37 -27.59
N LYS A 15 -18.56 23.76 -28.21
CA LYS A 15 -18.84 25.15 -28.57
C LYS A 15 -18.81 26.06 -27.34
N LEU A 16 -19.48 25.65 -26.25
CA LEU A 16 -19.49 26.40 -25.00
C LEU A 16 -18.08 26.59 -24.44
N PHE A 17 -17.27 25.54 -24.39
CA PHE A 17 -15.89 25.61 -23.88
C PHE A 17 -15.00 26.49 -24.75
N ASN A 18 -15.16 26.45 -26.06
CA ASN A 18 -14.42 27.34 -26.96
C ASN A 18 -14.81 28.81 -26.75
N ILE A 19 -16.10 29.12 -26.57
CA ILE A 19 -16.55 30.48 -26.25
C ILE A 19 -15.94 30.97 -24.93
N ILE A 20 -15.95 30.12 -23.90
CA ILE A 20 -15.34 30.42 -22.59
C ILE A 20 -13.84 30.67 -22.74
N LEU A 21 -13.14 29.83 -23.52
CA LEU A 21 -11.72 29.98 -23.79
C LEU A 21 -11.39 31.26 -24.57
N CYS A 22 -12.16 31.57 -25.62
CA CYS A 22 -11.95 32.77 -26.42
C CYS A 22 -12.22 34.05 -25.62
N SER A 23 -13.27 34.06 -24.79
CA SER A 23 -13.62 35.20 -23.95
C SER A 23 -12.66 35.39 -22.77
N GLY A 24 -12.06 34.30 -22.25
CA GLY A 24 -11.26 34.35 -21.03
C GLY A 24 -12.11 34.44 -19.75
N ILE A 25 -13.43 34.29 -19.85
CA ILE A 25 -14.37 34.52 -18.75
C ILE A 25 -14.90 33.17 -18.25
N PHE A 26 -14.58 32.83 -17.01
CA PHE A 26 -15.14 31.64 -16.36
C PHE A 26 -16.57 31.93 -15.87
N PRO A 27 -17.57 31.10 -16.21
CA PRO A 27 -18.96 31.35 -15.82
C PRO A 27 -19.15 31.51 -14.31
N ASN A 28 -19.84 32.58 -13.90
CA ASN A 28 -20.05 32.89 -12.48
C ASN A 28 -20.79 31.76 -11.72
N ILE A 29 -21.75 31.10 -12.37
CA ILE A 29 -22.45 29.95 -11.78
C ILE A 29 -21.52 28.75 -11.51
N TRP A 30 -20.38 28.65 -12.21
CA TRP A 30 -19.38 27.61 -11.94
C TRP A 30 -18.36 28.03 -10.86
N ASN A 31 -18.34 29.31 -10.48
CA ASN A 31 -17.54 29.85 -9.37
C ASN A 31 -18.27 29.75 -8.01
N GLN A 32 -19.43 29.11 -7.97
CA GLN A 32 -20.15 28.80 -6.74
C GLN A 32 -19.77 27.40 -6.25
N GLY A 33 -19.16 27.33 -5.07
CA GLY A 33 -18.65 26.11 -4.45
C GLY A 33 -19.42 25.69 -3.20
N LEU A 34 -19.62 24.40 -3.02
CA LEU A 34 -20.27 23.81 -1.85
C LEU A 34 -19.23 23.12 -0.96
N ILE A 35 -18.92 23.70 0.20
CA ILE A 35 -17.95 23.16 1.15
C ILE A 35 -18.64 22.16 2.09
N THR A 36 -18.15 20.92 2.10
CA THR A 36 -18.54 19.90 3.08
C THR A 36 -17.38 19.66 4.06
N PRO A 37 -17.55 19.97 5.37
CA PRO A 37 -16.51 19.76 6.36
C PRO A 37 -16.40 18.27 6.72
N ILE A 38 -15.19 17.72 6.63
CA ILE A 38 -14.87 16.34 7.01
C ILE A 38 -13.93 16.35 8.20
N HIS A 39 -14.36 15.75 9.32
CA HIS A 39 -13.53 15.66 10.52
C HIS A 39 -12.28 14.82 10.24
N LYS A 40 -11.10 15.37 10.57
CA LYS A 40 -9.80 14.72 10.35
C LYS A 40 -9.35 13.96 11.60
N SER A 41 -9.22 14.66 12.72
CA SER A 41 -8.69 14.13 13.99
C SER A 41 -8.82 15.17 15.11
N GLY A 42 -8.72 14.75 16.38
CA GLY A 42 -8.76 15.67 17.51
C GLY A 42 -10.18 16.04 17.93
N ASP A 43 -10.32 17.16 18.63
CA ASP A 43 -11.60 17.64 19.12
C ASP A 43 -12.57 17.92 17.96
N LYS A 44 -13.82 17.48 18.11
CA LYS A 44 -14.91 17.71 17.14
C LYS A 44 -15.50 19.12 17.25
N PHE A 45 -15.25 19.84 18.35
CA PHE A 45 -15.74 21.21 18.50
C PHE A 45 -14.78 22.27 17.94
N ASP A 46 -13.55 21.90 17.60
CA ASP A 46 -12.59 22.79 16.93
C ASP A 46 -12.75 22.72 15.40
N PRO A 47 -13.17 23.81 14.72
CA PRO A 47 -13.29 23.85 13.26
C PRO A 47 -11.97 23.59 12.52
N ASN A 48 -10.82 23.80 13.16
CA ASN A 48 -9.51 23.54 12.54
C ASN A 48 -9.21 22.05 12.34
N ASN A 49 -9.95 21.18 13.05
CA ASN A 49 -9.86 19.74 12.91
C ASN A 49 -10.69 19.19 11.75
N TYR A 50 -11.32 20.06 10.95
CA TYR A 50 -12.08 19.70 9.76
C TYR A 50 -11.35 20.09 8.48
N ARG A 51 -11.49 19.24 7.45
CA ARG A 51 -11.08 19.53 6.07
C ARG A 51 -12.33 19.90 5.27
N GLY A 52 -12.38 21.12 4.74
CA GLY A 52 -13.47 21.55 3.87
C GLY A 52 -13.25 21.07 2.44
N ILE A 53 -14.02 20.08 1.99
CA ILE A 53 -14.01 19.66 0.58
C ILE A 53 -15.00 20.51 -0.20
N CYS A 54 -14.53 21.24 -1.21
CA CYS A 54 -15.36 22.08 -2.05
C CYS A 54 -15.83 21.32 -3.31
N VAL A 55 -17.14 21.25 -3.51
CA VAL A 55 -17.75 20.64 -4.70
C VAL A 55 -18.22 21.75 -5.64
N ASN A 56 -17.65 21.79 -6.84
CA ASN A 56 -17.99 22.75 -7.89
C ASN A 56 -18.80 22.10 -9.04
N SER A 57 -19.27 22.94 -9.96
CA SER A 57 -19.96 22.57 -11.21
C SER A 57 -19.30 21.40 -11.96
N ASN A 58 -20.12 20.45 -12.41
CA ASN A 58 -19.65 19.30 -13.19
C ASN A 58 -19.07 19.71 -14.56
N LEU A 59 -19.72 20.65 -15.26
CA LEU A 59 -19.19 21.18 -16.53
C LEU A 59 -17.91 21.98 -16.30
N GLY A 60 -17.87 22.79 -15.23
CA GLY A 60 -16.67 23.54 -14.85
C GLY A 60 -15.48 22.63 -14.55
N LYS A 61 -15.71 21.48 -13.88
CA LYS A 61 -14.68 20.46 -13.64
C LYS A 61 -14.13 19.88 -14.94
N ILE A 62 -14.99 19.59 -15.92
CA ILE A 62 -14.53 19.06 -17.21
C ILE A 62 -13.65 20.08 -17.91
N LEU A 63 -14.05 21.35 -17.96
CA LEU A 63 -13.21 22.42 -18.52
C LEU A 63 -11.87 22.51 -17.77
N CYS A 64 -11.89 22.44 -16.43
CA CYS A 64 -10.67 22.45 -15.61
C CYS A 64 -9.76 21.25 -15.91
N ILE A 65 -10.30 20.07 -16.19
CA ILE A 65 -9.53 18.89 -16.62
C ILE A 65 -8.85 19.19 -17.97
N THR A 66 -9.60 19.72 -18.94
CA THR A 66 -9.05 20.06 -20.27
C THR A 66 -7.94 21.12 -20.19
N ILE A 67 -8.17 22.20 -19.41
CA ILE A 67 -7.17 23.25 -19.19
C ILE A 67 -5.95 22.65 -18.48
N ASN A 68 -6.15 21.82 -17.46
CA ASN A 68 -5.06 21.18 -16.73
C ASN A 68 -4.21 20.28 -17.62
N SER A 69 -4.81 19.51 -18.52
CA SER A 69 -4.07 18.68 -19.48
C SER A 69 -3.17 19.54 -20.40
N ARG A 70 -3.69 20.66 -20.91
CA ARG A 70 -2.91 21.59 -21.74
C ARG A 70 -1.80 22.27 -20.95
N LEU A 71 -2.10 22.72 -19.74
CA LEU A 71 -1.13 23.36 -18.85
C LEU A 71 -0.02 22.38 -18.45
N ALA A 72 -0.36 21.16 -18.06
CA ALA A 72 0.61 20.13 -17.69
C ALA A 72 1.54 19.78 -18.87
N HIS A 73 1.01 19.70 -20.09
CA HIS A 73 1.81 19.52 -21.30
C HIS A 73 2.81 20.67 -21.49
N PHE A 74 2.34 21.92 -21.42
CA PHE A 74 3.20 23.11 -21.49
C PHE A 74 4.31 23.11 -20.43
N LEU A 75 3.98 22.81 -19.17
CA LEU A 75 4.95 22.78 -18.08
C LEU A 75 6.03 21.71 -18.29
N HIS A 76 5.65 20.56 -18.87
CA HIS A 76 6.56 19.47 -19.18
C HIS A 76 7.49 19.83 -20.33
N GLU A 77 6.95 20.29 -21.47
CA GLU A 77 7.76 20.62 -22.65
C GLU A 77 8.77 21.75 -22.38
N ASN A 78 8.39 22.71 -21.53
CA ASN A 78 9.24 23.84 -21.19
C ASN A 78 10.08 23.61 -19.92
N ASN A 79 10.10 22.39 -19.38
CA ASN A 79 10.84 22.02 -18.15
C ASN A 79 10.66 23.03 -17.00
N VAL A 80 9.41 23.49 -16.80
CA VAL A 80 9.11 24.55 -15.84
C VAL A 80 9.26 24.04 -14.41
N LEU A 81 8.73 22.86 -14.10
CA LEU A 81 8.76 22.32 -12.74
C LEU A 81 10.14 21.76 -12.39
N SER A 82 10.61 22.06 -11.18
CA SER A 82 11.83 21.49 -10.63
C SER A 82 11.70 19.97 -10.51
N LYS A 83 12.80 19.27 -10.80
CA LYS A 83 12.93 17.81 -10.63
C LYS A 83 12.70 17.36 -9.18
N CYS A 84 12.78 18.29 -8.21
CA CYS A 84 12.52 18.03 -6.80
C CYS A 84 11.02 17.84 -6.50
N GLN A 85 10.11 18.34 -7.33
CA GLN A 85 8.65 18.23 -7.12
C GLN A 85 8.08 17.13 -8.02
N ILE A 86 7.59 16.06 -7.40
CA ILE A 86 6.94 14.95 -8.14
C ILE A 86 5.48 14.73 -7.73
N GLY A 87 4.98 15.48 -6.75
CA GLY A 87 3.60 15.38 -6.29
C GLY A 87 2.62 15.75 -7.38
N PHE A 88 1.54 14.98 -7.52
CA PHE A 88 0.50 15.18 -8.53
C PHE A 88 0.95 15.14 -9.99
N LEU A 89 2.19 14.73 -10.27
CA LEU A 89 2.68 14.57 -11.64
C LEU A 89 2.38 13.17 -12.17
N PRO A 90 2.05 13.04 -13.46
CA PRO A 90 1.83 11.73 -14.07
C PRO A 90 3.12 10.91 -14.06
N ASN A 91 3.00 9.60 -13.91
CA ASN A 91 4.12 8.65 -13.89
C ASN A 91 5.09 8.81 -12.69
N TYR A 92 4.71 9.53 -11.64
CA TYR A 92 5.45 9.57 -10.38
C TYR A 92 4.64 8.93 -9.25
N ARG A 93 5.34 8.36 -8.26
CA ARG A 93 4.76 7.65 -7.11
C ARG A 93 5.34 8.20 -5.81
N THR A 94 4.60 8.08 -4.71
CA THR A 94 5.13 8.39 -3.37
C THR A 94 6.39 7.58 -3.06
N THR A 95 6.43 6.33 -3.52
CA THR A 95 7.56 5.41 -3.31
C THR A 95 8.82 5.80 -4.05
N ASP A 96 8.75 6.63 -5.10
CA ASP A 96 9.92 7.17 -5.79
C ASP A 96 10.74 8.03 -4.83
N HIS A 97 10.11 8.98 -4.15
CA HIS A 97 10.78 9.83 -3.16
C HIS A 97 11.20 9.09 -1.90
N VAL A 98 10.43 8.10 -1.44
CA VAL A 98 10.86 7.26 -0.31
C VAL A 98 12.13 6.49 -0.67
N PHE A 99 12.20 5.91 -1.89
CA PHE A 99 13.36 5.18 -2.38
C PHE A 99 14.57 6.11 -2.57
N THR A 100 14.37 7.29 -3.16
CA THR A 100 15.43 8.32 -3.30
C THR A 100 15.97 8.73 -1.93
N LEU A 101 15.10 9.09 -0.99
CA LEU A 101 15.51 9.49 0.36
C LEU A 101 16.31 8.38 1.06
N HIS A 102 15.83 7.14 1.01
CA HIS A 102 16.53 5.99 1.60
C HIS A 102 17.91 5.78 0.96
N THR A 103 18.04 6.02 -0.36
CA THR A 103 19.32 5.94 -1.08
C THR A 103 20.31 7.02 -0.65
N LEU A 104 19.83 8.25 -0.48
CA LEU A 104 20.66 9.36 -0.01
C LEU A 104 21.15 9.11 1.43
N ILE A 105 20.25 8.61 2.30
CA ILE A 105 20.60 8.22 3.68
C ILE A 105 21.66 7.12 3.68
N ASP A 106 21.45 6.04 2.93
CA ASP A 106 22.39 4.92 2.84
C ASP A 106 23.77 5.37 2.31
N ASN A 107 23.79 6.21 1.27
CA ASN A 107 25.03 6.74 0.70
C ASN A 107 25.82 7.55 1.76
N GLN A 108 25.16 8.55 2.35
CA GLN A 108 25.83 9.48 3.24
C GLN A 108 26.23 8.83 4.58
N THR A 109 25.38 8.01 5.18
CA THR A 109 25.64 7.42 6.52
C THR A 109 26.64 6.28 6.52
N ASN A 110 26.96 5.72 5.35
CA ASN A 110 28.03 4.73 5.21
C ASN A 110 29.43 5.36 5.11
N GLN A 111 29.53 6.67 4.92
CA GLN A 111 30.80 7.38 5.03
C GLN A 111 31.23 7.46 6.51
N ASN A 112 32.54 7.61 6.77
CA ASN A 112 33.05 7.70 8.13
C ASN A 112 32.44 8.91 8.86
N LYS A 113 31.74 8.65 9.98
CA LYS A 113 30.98 9.66 10.76
C LYS A 113 29.93 10.43 9.93
N GLY A 114 29.48 9.89 8.80
CA GLY A 114 28.51 10.53 7.92
C GLY A 114 27.15 10.72 8.57
N LYS A 115 26.56 11.90 8.38
CA LYS A 115 25.23 12.27 8.88
C LYS A 115 24.41 12.92 7.78
N VAL A 116 23.10 12.74 7.84
CA VAL A 116 22.14 13.53 7.06
C VAL A 116 21.32 14.36 8.03
N PHE A 117 21.43 15.67 7.91
CA PHE A 117 20.55 16.60 8.61
C PHE A 117 19.32 16.82 7.73
N SER A 118 18.14 16.52 8.27
CA SER A 118 16.89 16.70 7.56
C SER A 118 15.84 17.45 8.36
N CYS A 119 14.98 18.18 7.66
CA CYS A 119 13.78 18.78 8.21
C CYS A 119 12.57 18.34 7.39
N PHE A 120 11.63 17.67 8.02
CA PHE A 120 10.33 17.35 7.44
C PHE A 120 9.37 18.49 7.76
N VAL A 121 8.97 19.24 6.74
CA VAL A 121 8.17 20.46 6.86
C VAL A 121 6.71 20.15 6.51
N ASP A 122 5.81 20.52 7.42
CA ASP A 122 4.35 20.50 7.22
C ASP A 122 3.86 21.94 7.13
N PHE A 123 3.10 22.29 6.09
CA PHE A 123 2.52 23.62 5.94
C PHE A 123 1.09 23.65 6.53
N LYS A 124 0.76 24.71 7.27
CA LYS A 124 -0.61 24.92 7.80
C LYS A 124 -1.56 25.20 6.64
N LYS A 125 -2.48 24.27 6.40
CA LYS A 125 -3.55 24.37 5.39
C LYS A 125 -3.01 24.87 4.04
N ALA A 126 -1.92 24.25 3.54
CA ALA A 126 -1.15 24.74 2.40
C ALA A 126 -2.01 25.19 1.19
N PHE A 127 -2.99 24.36 0.82
CA PHE A 127 -3.91 24.64 -0.28
C PHE A 127 -4.82 25.83 0.00
N ASP A 128 -5.28 26.01 1.24
CA ASP A 128 -6.18 27.10 1.63
C ASP A 128 -5.42 28.43 1.84
N SER A 129 -4.10 28.37 2.01
CA SER A 129 -3.25 29.53 2.30
C SER A 129 -2.74 30.27 1.06
N ILE A 130 -2.90 29.70 -0.15
CA ILE A 130 -2.36 30.27 -1.38
C ILE A 130 -2.91 31.67 -1.64
N TRP A 131 -2.01 32.65 -1.73
CA TRP A 131 -2.37 34.02 -2.09
C TRP A 131 -2.62 34.13 -3.61
N HIS A 132 -3.81 34.59 -3.99
CA HIS A 132 -4.26 34.59 -5.40
C HIS A 132 -3.41 35.46 -6.31
N GLU A 133 -3.11 36.70 -5.92
CA GLU A 133 -2.26 37.58 -6.74
C GLU A 133 -0.84 37.02 -6.88
N GLY A 134 -0.30 36.44 -5.81
CA GLY A 134 0.98 35.74 -5.87
C GLY A 134 0.95 34.53 -6.82
N LEU A 135 -0.16 33.79 -6.86
CA LEU A 135 -0.34 32.68 -7.79
C LEU A 135 -0.39 33.17 -9.25
N LEU A 136 -1.14 34.24 -9.51
CA LEU A 136 -1.21 34.85 -10.84
C LEU A 136 0.16 35.36 -11.29
N TYR A 137 0.90 36.01 -10.41
CA TYR A 137 2.28 36.41 -10.66
C TYR A 137 3.17 35.21 -11.03
N LYS A 138 3.12 34.12 -10.25
CA LYS A 138 3.89 32.89 -10.53
C LYS A 138 3.52 32.20 -11.83
N LEU A 139 2.26 32.27 -12.24
CA LEU A 139 1.82 31.77 -13.54
C LEU A 139 2.48 32.55 -14.68
N MET A 140 2.49 33.89 -14.59
CA MET A 140 3.15 34.72 -15.60
C MET A 140 4.66 34.50 -15.66
N GLU A 141 5.34 34.41 -14.51
CA GLU A 141 6.78 34.09 -14.42
C GLU A 141 7.10 32.71 -15.02
N SER A 142 6.16 31.76 -14.90
CA SER A 142 6.28 30.42 -15.48
C SER A 142 5.97 30.38 -16.98
N GLY A 143 5.69 31.53 -17.61
CA GLY A 143 5.36 31.63 -19.03
C GLY A 143 3.89 31.36 -19.37
N VAL A 144 3.02 31.14 -18.37
CA VAL A 144 1.59 30.93 -18.61
C VAL A 144 0.92 32.27 -18.91
N ARG A 145 0.51 32.48 -20.16
CA ARG A 145 -0.06 33.73 -20.67
C ARG A 145 -1.32 33.49 -21.51
N GLY A 146 -1.92 34.59 -21.99
CA GLY A 146 -3.07 34.57 -22.90
C GLY A 146 -4.32 33.96 -22.27
N LYS A 147 -5.14 33.30 -23.09
CA LYS A 147 -6.48 32.84 -22.70
C LYS A 147 -6.50 31.86 -21.54
N THR A 148 -5.47 31.02 -21.42
CA THR A 148 -5.34 30.10 -20.27
C THR A 148 -5.15 30.89 -18.97
N TYR A 149 -4.31 31.91 -18.99
CA TYR A 149 -4.10 32.80 -17.84
C TYR A 149 -5.39 33.56 -17.51
N ASP A 150 -6.06 34.12 -18.52
CA ASP A 150 -7.29 34.90 -18.34
C ASP A 150 -8.40 34.08 -17.66
N ILE A 151 -8.61 32.83 -18.09
CA ILE A 151 -9.59 31.94 -17.45
C ILE A 151 -9.20 31.64 -16.01
N ILE A 152 -7.94 31.33 -15.74
CA ILE A 152 -7.48 31.02 -14.38
C ILE A 152 -7.68 32.25 -13.48
N LYS A 153 -7.34 33.44 -13.97
CA LYS A 153 -7.62 34.71 -13.27
C LYS A 153 -9.11 34.86 -12.99
N SER A 154 -9.95 34.73 -14.02
CA SER A 154 -11.41 34.81 -13.90
C SER A 154 -12.00 33.82 -12.90
N MET A 155 -11.44 32.60 -12.81
CA MET A 155 -11.81 31.62 -11.78
C MET A 155 -11.52 32.15 -10.38
N TYR A 156 -10.32 32.65 -10.11
CA TYR A 156 -9.95 33.02 -8.74
C TYR A 156 -10.51 34.38 -8.28
N THR A 157 -10.85 35.29 -9.20
CA THR A 157 -11.39 36.62 -8.84
C THR A 157 -12.80 36.58 -8.24
N ASN A 158 -13.70 35.73 -8.75
CA ASN A 158 -15.12 35.73 -8.40
C ASN A 158 -15.58 34.47 -7.63
N ASN A 159 -14.68 33.83 -6.88
CA ASN A 159 -14.96 32.57 -6.20
C ASN A 159 -15.83 32.78 -4.94
N LYS A 160 -17.00 32.13 -4.89
CA LYS A 160 -17.91 32.17 -3.73
C LYS A 160 -18.18 30.75 -3.25
N CYS A 161 -18.20 30.57 -1.93
CA CYS A 161 -18.46 29.28 -1.31
C CYS A 161 -19.57 29.39 -0.28
N GLU A 162 -20.32 28.30 -0.08
CA GLU A 162 -21.21 28.11 1.07
C GLU A 162 -20.82 26.83 1.81
N VAL A 163 -21.08 26.76 3.12
CA VAL A 163 -20.81 25.56 3.92
C VAL A 163 -22.08 24.76 4.11
N LYS A 164 -22.02 23.46 3.81
CA LYS A 164 -23.10 22.51 4.02
C LYS A 164 -22.88 21.71 5.30
N MET A 165 -23.87 21.74 6.18
CA MET A 165 -23.94 20.91 7.39
C MET A 165 -25.24 20.12 7.39
N GLY A 166 -25.16 18.83 7.04
CA GLY A 166 -26.34 17.99 6.85
C GLY A 166 -27.22 18.50 5.71
N LYS A 167 -28.44 18.97 6.06
CA LYS A 167 -29.40 19.58 5.13
C LYS A 167 -29.38 21.11 5.13
N LYS A 168 -28.58 21.74 6.02
CA LYS A 168 -28.51 23.20 6.15
C LYS A 168 -27.33 23.77 5.37
N HIS A 169 -27.51 24.99 4.88
CA HIS A 169 -26.54 25.74 4.08
C HIS A 169 -26.30 27.10 4.74
N THR A 170 -25.07 27.59 4.73
CA THR A 170 -24.77 28.98 5.11
C THR A 170 -25.07 29.93 3.95
N HIS A 171 -25.05 31.23 4.20
CA HIS A 171 -24.93 32.19 3.11
C HIS A 171 -23.60 32.02 2.36
N PHE A 172 -23.59 32.43 1.09
CA PHE A 172 -22.37 32.49 0.29
C PHE A 172 -21.41 33.54 0.86
N PHE A 173 -20.13 33.18 0.93
CA PHE A 173 -19.04 34.08 1.27
C PHE A 173 -17.96 34.03 0.18
N THR A 174 -17.24 35.11 -0.01
CA THR A 174 -16.14 35.19 -0.98
C THR A 174 -14.91 34.46 -0.44
N GLN A 175 -14.30 33.60 -1.25
CA GLN A 175 -13.05 32.94 -0.92
C GLN A 175 -11.87 33.76 -1.46
N GLY A 176 -11.24 34.57 -0.60
CA GLY A 176 -10.11 35.45 -0.99
C GLY A 176 -8.72 34.82 -0.96
N ARG A 177 -8.58 33.57 -0.47
CA ARG A 177 -7.32 32.81 -0.45
C ARG A 177 -7.56 31.33 -0.70
N GLY A 178 -6.51 30.67 -1.17
CA GLY A 178 -6.46 29.24 -1.37
C GLY A 178 -6.82 28.81 -2.79
N VAL A 179 -6.25 27.68 -3.20
CA VAL A 179 -6.68 26.95 -4.39
C VAL A 179 -7.96 26.16 -4.08
N ARG A 180 -8.78 25.93 -5.12
CA ARG A 180 -10.05 25.21 -4.98
C ARG A 180 -9.83 23.73 -4.66
N GLN A 181 -9.95 23.33 -3.40
CA GLN A 181 -9.89 21.91 -3.03
C GLN A 181 -10.96 21.11 -3.78
N GLY A 182 -10.55 20.02 -4.44
CA GLY A 182 -11.43 19.19 -5.28
C GLY A 182 -11.49 19.62 -6.75
N CYS A 183 -10.86 20.72 -7.14
CA CYS A 183 -10.64 21.07 -8.55
C CYS A 183 -9.41 20.33 -9.10
N SER A 184 -9.52 19.78 -10.31
CA SER A 184 -8.43 19.04 -10.98
C SER A 184 -7.23 19.92 -11.36
N LEU A 185 -7.44 21.24 -11.52
CA LEU A 185 -6.40 22.19 -11.88
C LEU A 185 -5.58 22.66 -10.67
N SER A 186 -6.18 22.66 -9.48
CA SER A 186 -5.58 23.20 -8.25
C SER A 186 -4.25 22.54 -7.84
N PRO A 187 -4.07 21.21 -7.97
CA PRO A 187 -2.77 20.58 -7.70
C PRO A 187 -1.63 21.12 -8.59
N THR A 188 -1.88 21.32 -9.89
CA THR A 188 -0.89 21.87 -10.82
C THR A 188 -0.57 23.32 -10.50
N LEU A 189 -1.58 24.12 -10.15
CA LEU A 189 -1.38 25.50 -9.72
C LEU A 189 -0.55 25.59 -8.44
N PHE A 190 -0.80 24.70 -7.47
CA PHE A 190 0.00 24.60 -6.26
C PHE A 190 1.45 24.23 -6.57
N ASN A 191 1.68 23.27 -7.48
CA ASN A 191 3.03 22.90 -7.91
C ASN A 191 3.77 24.08 -8.53
N ILE A 192 3.12 24.89 -9.38
CA ILE A 192 3.71 26.12 -9.94
C ILE A 192 4.06 27.11 -8.82
N TYR A 193 3.17 27.28 -7.85
CA TYR A 193 3.37 28.21 -6.73
C TYR A 193 4.61 27.88 -5.89
N ILE A 194 4.76 26.62 -5.47
CA ILE A 194 5.86 26.17 -4.62
C ILE A 194 7.18 25.98 -5.39
N ASN A 195 7.12 25.97 -6.73
CA ASN A 195 8.26 25.63 -7.58
C ASN A 195 9.49 26.52 -7.38
N GLU A 196 9.28 27.81 -7.10
CA GLU A 196 10.39 28.75 -6.87
C GLU A 196 11.21 28.35 -5.63
N LEU A 197 10.58 27.86 -4.56
CA LEU A 197 11.30 27.37 -3.39
C LEU A 197 12.29 26.27 -3.79
N ALA A 198 11.85 25.31 -4.60
CA ALA A 198 12.69 24.23 -5.09
C ALA A 198 13.87 24.76 -5.91
N ARG A 199 13.63 25.72 -6.82
CA ARG A 199 14.67 26.34 -7.65
C ARG A 199 15.66 27.18 -6.82
N ALA A 200 15.17 27.89 -5.82
CA ALA A 200 16.00 28.72 -4.94
C ALA A 200 16.91 27.84 -4.06
N LEU A 201 16.40 26.72 -3.55
CA LEU A 201 17.21 25.72 -2.84
C LEU A 201 18.28 25.13 -3.76
N ASP A 202 17.91 24.72 -4.97
CA ASP A 202 18.83 24.16 -5.96
C ASP A 202 20.01 25.09 -6.28
N LYS A 203 19.72 26.39 -6.48
CA LYS A 203 20.73 27.44 -6.73
C LYS A 203 21.53 27.88 -5.51
N SER A 204 21.13 27.48 -4.29
CA SER A 204 21.81 27.92 -3.08
C SER A 204 23.22 27.33 -2.98
N ALA A 205 24.17 28.06 -2.39
CA ALA A 205 25.52 27.57 -2.15
C ALA A 205 25.61 26.52 -1.02
N ALA A 206 24.53 26.31 -0.26
CA ALA A 206 24.49 25.29 0.79
C ALA A 206 24.60 23.88 0.19
N PRO A 207 25.38 22.98 0.82
CA PRO A 207 25.62 21.65 0.27
C PRO A 207 24.36 20.78 0.32
N GLY A 208 24.07 20.11 -0.79
CA GLY A 208 23.10 19.02 -0.86
C GLY A 208 23.71 17.65 -0.60
N LEU A 209 22.89 16.61 -0.64
CA LEU A 209 23.38 15.24 -0.59
C LEU A 209 23.77 14.77 -2.00
N PRO A 210 24.96 14.18 -2.19
CA PRO A 210 25.40 13.75 -3.51
C PRO A 210 24.60 12.56 -4.02
N LEU A 211 24.20 12.62 -5.28
CA LEU A 211 23.53 11.57 -6.02
C LEU A 211 24.03 11.57 -7.48
N LEU A 212 25.03 10.74 -7.75
CA LEU A 212 25.79 10.75 -9.01
C LEU A 212 26.34 12.15 -9.28
N GLU A 213 26.11 12.70 -10.48
CA GLU A 213 26.50 14.03 -10.91
C GLU A 213 25.58 15.17 -10.40
N SER A 214 24.69 14.89 -9.46
CA SER A 214 23.72 15.88 -8.93
C SER A 214 23.76 15.96 -7.41
N GLU A 215 23.32 17.09 -6.88
CA GLU A 215 23.09 17.27 -5.45
C GLU A 215 21.59 17.38 -5.16
N VAL A 216 21.12 16.66 -4.14
CA VAL A 216 19.73 16.70 -3.68
C VAL A 216 19.63 17.50 -2.39
N LYS A 217 19.03 18.69 -2.49
CA LYS A 217 18.83 19.62 -1.35
C LYS A 217 17.42 19.54 -0.77
N CYS A 218 16.44 19.14 -1.59
CA CYS A 218 15.09 18.91 -1.12
C CYS A 218 14.33 17.85 -1.93
N LEU A 219 13.27 17.33 -1.32
CA LEU A 219 12.29 16.44 -1.95
C LEU A 219 10.91 17.01 -1.65
N LEU A 220 10.13 17.30 -2.70
CA LEU A 220 8.77 17.81 -2.63
C LEU A 220 7.78 16.79 -3.18
N PHE A 221 6.76 16.49 -2.39
CA PHE A 221 5.58 15.77 -2.85
C PHE A 221 4.35 16.58 -2.48
N ALA A 222 3.88 17.43 -3.41
CA ALA A 222 2.88 18.44 -3.10
C ALA A 222 3.39 19.37 -1.99
N ASP A 223 2.67 19.46 -0.87
CA ASP A 223 2.99 20.24 0.32
C ASP A 223 3.96 19.53 1.28
N ASP A 224 4.16 18.21 1.16
CA ASP A 224 5.16 17.49 1.94
C ASP A 224 6.57 17.84 1.43
N LEU A 225 7.31 18.63 2.22
CA LEU A 225 8.68 19.05 1.92
C LEU A 225 9.67 18.37 2.87
N VAL A 226 10.76 17.84 2.30
CA VAL A 226 11.95 17.42 3.05
C VAL A 226 13.13 18.28 2.63
N LEU A 227 13.73 18.98 3.58
CA LEU A 227 15.01 19.66 3.39
C LEU A 227 16.14 18.72 3.81
N LEU A 228 17.24 18.69 3.06
CA LEU A 228 18.34 17.75 3.23
C LEU A 228 19.68 18.47 3.15
N SER A 229 20.63 18.11 4.02
CA SER A 229 22.01 18.55 3.94
C SER A 229 22.96 17.57 4.65
N PRO A 230 24.22 17.42 4.20
CA PRO A 230 25.23 16.64 4.91
C PRO A 230 25.76 17.37 6.15
N THR A 231 25.51 18.69 6.29
CA THR A 231 26.00 19.50 7.40
C THR A 231 24.87 20.20 8.15
N LYS A 232 25.11 20.55 9.42
CA LYS A 232 24.16 21.29 10.26
C LYS A 232 23.95 22.69 9.70
N GLU A 233 25.04 23.34 9.29
CA GLU A 233 25.07 24.69 8.76
C GLU A 233 24.32 24.78 7.43
N GLY A 234 24.48 23.77 6.55
CA GLY A 234 23.75 23.69 5.30
C GLY A 234 22.23 23.53 5.50
N LEU A 235 21.80 22.67 6.45
CA LEU A 235 20.37 22.57 6.77
C LEU A 235 19.82 23.88 7.35
N LYS A 236 20.60 24.60 8.17
CA LYS A 236 20.19 25.92 8.68
C LYS A 236 19.96 26.91 7.54
N GLN A 237 20.88 26.99 6.57
CA GLN A 237 20.72 27.85 5.40
C GLN A 237 19.49 27.48 4.56
N HIS A 238 19.21 26.19 4.39
CA HIS A 238 17.98 25.73 3.72
C HIS A 238 16.71 26.15 4.49
N LEU A 239 16.71 26.08 5.82
CA LEU A 239 15.61 26.55 6.65
C LEU A 239 15.39 28.06 6.52
N ASP A 240 16.46 28.85 6.54
CA ASP A 240 16.39 30.31 6.43
C ASP A 240 15.86 30.74 5.04
N LEU A 241 16.26 30.03 3.98
CA LEU A 241 15.74 30.25 2.63
C LEU A 241 14.24 29.89 2.54
N MET A 242 13.85 28.74 3.09
CA MET A 242 12.45 28.33 3.15
C MET A 242 11.61 29.31 3.97
N HIS A 243 12.14 29.83 5.08
CA HIS A 243 11.46 30.81 5.91
C HIS A 243 11.19 32.12 5.15
N ARG A 244 12.21 32.67 4.48
CA ARG A 244 12.04 33.86 3.62
C ARG A 244 11.03 33.63 2.52
N PHE A 245 11.07 32.48 1.86
CA PHE A 245 10.06 32.11 0.86
C PHE A 245 8.65 32.11 1.44
N CYS A 246 8.47 31.53 2.63
CA CYS A 246 7.17 31.51 3.31
C CYS A 246 6.65 32.92 3.64
N GLN A 247 7.53 33.81 4.09
CA GLN A 247 7.19 35.21 4.38
C GLN A 247 6.76 35.95 3.11
N THR A 248 7.52 35.81 2.01
CA THR A 248 7.21 36.47 0.72
C THR A 248 5.90 35.94 0.11
N TRP A 249 5.68 34.63 0.17
CA TRP A 249 4.57 33.95 -0.51
C TRP A 249 3.45 33.51 0.44
N ALA A 250 3.31 34.17 1.59
CA ALA A 250 2.19 33.98 2.52
C ALA A 250 1.88 32.51 2.88
N LEU A 251 2.90 31.66 2.96
CA LEU A 251 2.78 30.30 3.47
C LEU A 251 3.16 30.26 4.95
N THR A 252 2.51 29.39 5.72
CA THR A 252 2.78 29.26 7.15
C THR A 252 3.23 27.86 7.47
N VAL A 253 4.39 27.72 8.10
CA VAL A 253 4.90 26.44 8.57
C VAL A 253 4.17 26.01 9.84
N ASN A 254 3.85 24.72 9.91
CA ASN A 254 3.25 24.11 11.08
C ASN A 254 4.32 23.62 12.05
N LEU A 255 4.79 24.52 12.91
CA LEU A 255 5.90 24.27 13.85
C LEU A 255 5.70 23.02 14.73
N SER A 256 4.46 22.68 15.08
CA SER A 256 4.18 21.48 15.91
C SER A 256 4.30 20.16 15.13
N LYS A 257 4.19 20.19 13.80
CA LYS A 257 4.28 19.00 12.94
C LYS A 257 5.58 18.94 12.15
N THR A 258 6.21 20.07 11.90
CA THR A 258 7.54 20.15 11.33
C THR A 258 8.56 19.59 12.32
N LYS A 259 9.37 18.62 11.89
CA LYS A 259 10.33 17.92 12.74
C LYS A 259 11.72 17.87 12.13
N ILE A 260 12.73 18.01 12.97
CA ILE A 260 14.13 17.74 12.61
C ILE A 260 14.43 16.28 12.86
N MET A 261 15.18 15.69 11.93
CA MET A 261 15.65 14.33 12.04
C MET A 261 17.07 14.23 11.50
N VAL A 262 17.96 13.62 12.28
CA VAL A 262 19.36 13.42 11.91
C VAL A 262 19.57 11.93 11.64
N PHE A 263 19.84 11.57 10.39
CA PHE A 263 20.12 10.18 10.03
C PHE A 263 21.60 9.83 10.23
N GLN A 264 21.85 8.66 10.81
CA GLN A 264 23.19 8.13 11.09
C GLN A 264 23.14 6.62 11.33
N LYS A 265 24.25 5.92 11.07
CA LYS A 265 24.32 4.45 11.12
C LYS A 265 24.01 3.84 12.49
N ARG A 266 24.35 4.53 13.58
CA ARG A 266 24.00 4.16 14.96
C ARG A 266 23.36 5.38 15.62
N SER A 267 22.16 5.21 16.18
CA SER A 267 21.49 6.29 16.91
C SER A 267 22.35 6.69 18.12
N SER A 268 22.84 7.92 18.10
CA SER A 268 23.53 8.53 19.24
C SER A 268 22.52 9.10 20.22
N HIS A 269 22.83 9.05 21.52
CA HIS A 269 22.07 9.79 22.53
C HIS A 269 22.32 11.31 22.46
N GLN A 270 23.32 11.76 21.69
CA GLN A 270 23.70 13.17 21.54
C GLN A 270 22.96 13.92 20.41
N ASP A 271 21.89 13.36 19.84
CA ASP A 271 21.15 14.02 18.73
C ASP A 271 20.49 15.35 19.16
N HIS A 272 20.22 15.54 20.46
CA HIS A 272 19.76 16.80 21.04
C HIS A 272 20.83 17.92 21.09
N LYS A 273 22.09 17.62 20.73
CA LYS A 273 23.16 18.63 20.68
C LYS A 273 22.93 19.66 19.57
N TYR A 274 22.27 19.26 18.49
CA TYR A 274 21.98 20.15 17.38
C TYR A 274 20.67 20.88 17.66
N LYS A 275 20.69 22.21 17.75
CA LYS A 275 19.49 23.03 17.85
C LYS A 275 19.23 23.73 16.54
N PHE A 276 18.03 23.56 16.00
CA PHE A 276 17.54 24.28 14.83
C PHE A 276 16.35 25.12 15.25
N HIS A 277 16.28 26.33 14.70
CA HIS A 277 15.21 27.28 14.96
C HIS A 277 14.63 27.69 13.62
N LEU A 278 13.32 27.95 13.61
CA LEU A 278 12.67 28.70 12.54
C LEU A 278 12.23 30.01 13.17
N ASP A 279 12.88 31.11 12.76
CA ASP A 279 12.80 32.38 13.47
C ASP A 279 13.21 32.23 14.95
N THR A 280 12.33 32.53 15.90
CA THR A 280 12.59 32.43 17.34
C THR A 280 12.23 31.05 17.93
N VAL A 281 11.54 30.19 17.17
CA VAL A 281 10.98 28.94 17.70
C VAL A 281 11.89 27.75 17.41
N ALA A 282 12.25 27.00 18.45
CA ALA A 282 13.02 25.77 18.32
C ALA A 282 12.18 24.65 17.68
N LEU A 283 12.75 23.97 16.68
CA LEU A 283 12.12 22.84 16.03
C LEU A 283 12.37 21.55 16.81
N GLU A 284 11.34 20.72 16.96
CA GLU A 284 11.44 19.46 17.71
C GLU A 284 12.24 18.40 16.94
N HIS A 285 13.13 17.72 17.66
CA HIS A 285 13.90 16.59 17.14
C HIS A 285 13.14 15.27 17.33
N THR A 286 13.09 14.45 16.29
CA THR A 286 12.51 13.10 16.35
C THR A 286 13.47 12.03 15.86
N LYS A 287 13.33 10.81 16.41
CA LYS A 287 14.00 9.60 15.94
C LYS A 287 13.19 8.80 14.94
N ASN A 288 11.90 9.11 14.80
CA ASN A 288 10.98 8.41 13.90
C ASN A 288 10.01 9.42 13.27
N TYR A 289 9.84 9.39 11.95
CA TYR A 289 8.93 10.28 11.25
C TYR A 289 8.12 9.50 10.20
N THR A 290 6.85 9.86 10.01
CA THR A 290 6.01 9.27 8.96
C THR A 290 6.11 10.11 7.70
N TYR A 291 6.96 9.68 6.76
CA TYR A 291 7.13 10.34 5.47
C TYR A 291 6.35 9.60 4.38
N LEU A 292 5.45 10.30 3.69
CA LEU A 292 4.59 9.76 2.62
C LEU A 292 3.90 8.45 2.99
N GLY A 293 3.46 8.32 4.25
CA GLY A 293 2.75 7.17 4.78
C GLY A 293 3.62 6.03 5.33
N LEU A 294 4.96 6.12 5.24
CA LEU A 294 5.90 5.16 5.81
C LEU A 294 6.70 5.76 6.97
N ASN A 295 6.82 5.01 8.06
CA ASN A 295 7.63 5.40 9.21
C ASN A 295 9.11 5.07 8.98
N ILE A 296 9.97 6.08 9.00
CA ILE A 296 11.42 5.93 8.83
C ILE A 296 12.08 6.28 10.16
N SER A 297 13.01 5.43 10.62
CA SER A 297 13.82 5.69 11.82
C SER A 297 15.09 6.49 11.50
N ALA A 298 15.73 7.07 12.52
CA ALA A 298 16.99 7.81 12.37
C ALA A 298 18.15 6.95 11.84
N THR A 299 18.00 5.63 11.84
CA THR A 299 18.94 4.69 11.23
C THR A 299 18.55 4.30 9.80
N GLY A 300 17.49 4.88 9.23
CA GLY A 300 16.95 4.53 7.90
C GLY A 300 16.06 3.29 7.86
N ASN A 301 15.74 2.65 8.99
CA ASN A 301 15.02 1.38 9.02
C ASN A 301 13.49 1.58 8.96
N PHE A 302 12.79 0.69 8.24
CA PHE A 302 11.34 0.64 8.06
C PHE A 302 10.60 -0.34 8.99
N HIS A 303 11.25 -0.95 9.99
CA HIS A 303 10.62 -1.94 10.88
C HIS A 303 9.37 -1.39 11.58
N LYS A 304 9.41 -0.11 11.99
CA LYS A 304 8.25 0.57 12.56
C LYS A 304 7.14 0.76 11.51
N ALA A 305 7.48 1.08 10.26
CA ALA A 305 6.49 1.17 9.19
C ALA A 305 5.76 -0.15 8.97
N VAL A 306 6.47 -1.27 8.91
CA VAL A 306 5.86 -2.59 8.70
C VAL A 306 4.91 -2.95 9.85
N ASN A 307 5.28 -2.67 11.10
CA ASN A 307 4.39 -2.82 12.26
C ASN A 307 3.16 -1.90 12.16
N ASP A 308 3.35 -0.62 11.84
CA ASP A 308 2.25 0.35 11.71
C ASP A 308 1.25 -0.07 10.61
N LEU A 309 1.75 -0.56 9.47
CA LEU A 309 0.93 -1.07 8.36
C LEU A 309 0.17 -2.34 8.76
N ARG A 310 0.85 -3.28 9.45
CA ARG A 310 0.22 -4.48 10.01
C ARG A 310 -0.96 -4.10 10.91
N ASP A 311 -0.74 -3.17 11.84
CA ASP A 311 -1.74 -2.79 12.83
C ASP A 311 -2.89 -1.99 12.21
N LYS A 312 -2.60 -1.14 11.20
CA LYS A 312 -3.63 -0.47 10.39
C LYS A 312 -4.52 -1.49 9.66
N ALA A 313 -3.92 -2.47 8.99
CA ALA A 313 -4.65 -3.51 8.27
C ALA A 313 -5.48 -4.39 9.23
N ARG A 314 -4.91 -4.73 10.40
CA ARG A 314 -5.60 -5.46 11.45
C ARG A 314 -6.81 -4.69 12.00
N ARG A 315 -6.65 -3.40 12.29
CA ARG A 315 -7.77 -2.53 12.73
C ARG A 315 -8.87 -2.46 11.67
N ALA A 316 -8.51 -2.30 10.39
CA ALA A 316 -9.47 -2.28 9.29
C ALA A 316 -10.28 -3.58 9.22
N PHE A 317 -9.62 -4.73 9.38
CA PHE A 317 -10.29 -6.02 9.41
C PHE A 317 -11.28 -6.17 10.55
N TYR A 318 -10.86 -5.90 11.78
CA TYR A 318 -11.74 -6.05 12.93
C TYR A 318 -12.88 -5.02 12.90
N ALA A 319 -12.68 -3.83 12.32
CA ALA A 319 -13.75 -2.87 12.07
C ALA A 319 -14.78 -3.43 11.07
N ILE A 320 -14.34 -4.01 9.95
CA ILE A 320 -15.23 -4.64 8.97
C ILE A 320 -15.97 -5.82 9.61
N LYS A 321 -15.25 -6.71 10.28
CA LYS A 321 -15.81 -7.89 10.94
C LYS A 321 -16.87 -7.54 11.99
N ARG A 322 -16.67 -6.45 12.73
CA ARG A 322 -17.64 -5.97 13.73
C ARG A 322 -18.92 -5.43 13.09
N ASN A 323 -18.82 -4.80 11.91
CA ASN A 323 -19.95 -4.14 11.25
C ASN A 323 -20.72 -5.07 10.28
N ILE A 324 -20.19 -6.27 10.00
CA ILE A 324 -20.89 -7.28 9.21
C ILE A 324 -21.74 -8.13 10.16
N HIS A 325 -23.06 -7.90 10.14
CA HIS A 325 -24.02 -8.55 11.04
C HIS A 325 -24.52 -9.92 10.56
N PHE A 326 -24.25 -10.29 9.30
CA PHE A 326 -24.68 -11.55 8.70
C PHE A 326 -23.46 -12.38 8.28
N ASN A 327 -23.63 -13.70 8.19
CA ASN A 327 -22.55 -14.56 7.76
C ASN A 327 -22.31 -14.40 6.25
N ILE A 328 -21.26 -13.69 5.86
CA ILE A 328 -20.90 -13.54 4.44
C ILE A 328 -20.15 -14.77 3.90
N PRO A 329 -20.33 -15.12 2.62
CA PRO A 329 -19.55 -16.18 1.97
C PRO A 329 -18.04 -15.94 2.07
N ILE A 330 -17.28 -17.04 2.19
CA ILE A 330 -15.81 -17.02 2.28
C ILE A 330 -15.18 -16.29 1.08
N MET A 331 -15.75 -16.44 -0.11
CA MET A 331 -15.25 -15.74 -1.30
C MET A 331 -15.34 -14.21 -1.18
N ILE A 332 -16.35 -13.69 -0.47
CA ILE A 332 -16.45 -12.24 -0.19
C ILE A 332 -15.37 -11.83 0.80
N TRP A 333 -15.11 -12.64 1.84
CA TRP A 333 -14.00 -12.40 2.77
C TRP A 333 -12.64 -12.35 2.06
N LEU A 334 -12.41 -13.25 1.11
CA LEU A 334 -11.19 -13.26 0.32
C LEU A 334 -11.08 -12.03 -0.59
N LYS A 335 -12.20 -11.57 -1.17
CA LYS A 335 -12.23 -10.32 -1.94
C LYS A 335 -11.95 -9.09 -1.06
N ILE A 336 -12.45 -9.06 0.18
CA ILE A 336 -12.16 -8.01 1.16
C ILE A 336 -10.67 -8.01 1.52
N LEU A 337 -10.09 -9.19 1.75
CA LEU A 337 -8.66 -9.35 2.00
C LEU A 337 -7.84 -8.73 0.86
N GLU A 338 -8.14 -9.10 -0.39
CA GLU A 338 -7.40 -8.62 -1.57
C GLU A 338 -7.63 -7.15 -1.90
N SER A 339 -8.85 -6.63 -1.70
CA SER A 339 -9.24 -5.29 -2.17
C SER A 339 -9.08 -4.20 -1.12
N VAL A 340 -9.02 -4.56 0.17
CA VAL A 340 -8.98 -3.59 1.28
C VAL A 340 -7.76 -3.81 2.17
N ILE A 341 -7.59 -5.04 2.65
CA ILE A 341 -6.59 -5.33 3.68
C ILE A 341 -5.17 -5.36 3.10
N GLU A 342 -4.96 -6.13 2.02
CA GLU A 342 -3.66 -6.25 1.38
C GLU A 342 -3.11 -4.90 0.88
N PRO A 343 -3.91 -3.99 0.25
CA PRO A 343 -3.45 -2.66 -0.09
C PRO A 343 -2.91 -1.87 1.10
N ILE A 344 -3.55 -1.96 2.27
CA ILE A 344 -3.09 -1.31 3.51
C ILE A 344 -1.78 -1.96 3.99
N ALA A 345 -1.76 -3.30 4.09
CA ALA A 345 -0.62 -4.03 4.63
C ALA A 345 0.64 -3.95 3.74
N LEU A 346 0.45 -3.85 2.42
CA LEU A 346 1.51 -3.86 1.41
C LEU A 346 1.87 -2.46 0.88
N TYR A 347 1.41 -1.40 1.53
CA TYR A 347 1.76 -0.04 1.11
C TYR A 347 3.29 0.17 1.17
N GLY A 348 3.88 0.58 0.04
CA GLY A 348 5.30 0.83 -0.10
C GLY A 348 6.22 -0.39 0.02
N CYS A 349 5.69 -1.61 -0.12
CA CYS A 349 6.47 -2.84 -0.04
C CYS A 349 7.52 -2.98 -1.13
N GLU A 350 7.40 -2.22 -2.22
CA GLU A 350 8.45 -2.11 -3.22
C GLU A 350 9.76 -1.50 -2.69
N VAL A 351 9.71 -0.72 -1.60
CA VAL A 351 10.90 -0.13 -0.95
C VAL A 351 11.33 -0.95 0.26
N TRP A 352 10.43 -1.21 1.22
CA TRP A 352 10.79 -1.92 2.45
C TRP A 352 10.88 -3.44 2.25
N GLY A 353 10.16 -4.01 1.29
CA GLY A 353 10.14 -5.45 1.02
C GLY A 353 11.52 -5.99 0.69
N PRO A 354 12.24 -5.44 -0.29
CA PRO A 354 13.59 -5.90 -0.62
C PRO A 354 14.61 -5.87 0.54
N LEU A 355 14.36 -5.05 1.58
CA LEU A 355 15.23 -4.95 2.76
C LEU A 355 15.03 -6.07 3.77
N THR A 356 14.03 -6.92 3.55
CA THR A 356 13.67 -8.03 4.44
C THR A 356 14.12 -9.36 3.84
N ASN A 357 14.19 -10.41 4.67
CA ASN A 357 14.64 -11.73 4.23
C ASN A 357 13.74 -12.30 3.12
N GLN A 358 14.28 -12.66 1.95
CA GLN A 358 13.46 -13.13 0.82
C GLN A 358 13.27 -14.66 0.79
N ASP A 359 13.79 -15.36 1.80
CA ASP A 359 13.68 -16.82 1.94
C ASP A 359 12.26 -17.25 2.34
N LEU A 360 11.58 -17.96 1.43
CA LEU A 360 10.23 -18.51 1.64
C LEU A 360 10.12 -19.35 2.91
N THR A 361 11.20 -20.04 3.33
CA THR A 361 11.19 -20.93 4.50
C THR A 361 11.16 -20.17 5.83
N LYS A 362 11.69 -18.94 5.85
CA LYS A 362 11.79 -18.10 7.05
C LYS A 362 10.72 -17.00 7.07
N TRP A 363 10.13 -16.70 5.92
CA TRP A 363 9.19 -15.60 5.76
C TRP A 363 7.88 -15.76 6.54
N ASP A 364 7.50 -16.99 6.89
CA ASP A 364 6.26 -17.25 7.62
C ASP A 364 6.17 -16.57 9.00
N LYS A 365 7.32 -16.17 9.57
CA LYS A 365 7.40 -15.41 10.83
C LYS A 365 7.36 -13.89 10.62
N HIS A 366 7.41 -13.41 9.38
CA HIS A 366 7.38 -11.98 9.08
C HIS A 366 6.05 -11.35 9.51
N GLN A 367 6.08 -10.12 10.00
CA GLN A 367 4.92 -9.43 10.58
C GLN A 367 3.70 -9.40 9.65
N ILE A 368 3.93 -9.17 8.36
CA ILE A 368 2.86 -9.15 7.35
C ILE A 368 2.30 -10.55 7.07
N GLU A 369 3.12 -11.61 7.18
CA GLU A 369 2.62 -12.97 7.04
C GLU A 369 1.87 -13.47 8.27
N THR A 370 2.31 -13.09 9.46
CA THR A 370 1.56 -13.44 10.68
C THR A 370 0.15 -12.86 10.64
N LEU A 371 0.02 -11.63 10.09
CA LEU A 371 -1.26 -11.00 9.83
C LEU A 371 -2.07 -11.82 8.80
N HIS A 372 -1.50 -12.14 7.64
CA HIS A 372 -2.17 -12.94 6.61
C HIS A 372 -2.63 -14.32 7.13
N ALA A 373 -1.81 -15.01 7.92
CA ALA A 373 -2.19 -16.26 8.58
C ALA A 373 -3.32 -16.07 9.60
N GLU A 374 -3.30 -14.97 10.38
CA GLU A 374 -4.40 -14.59 11.27
C GLU A 374 -5.72 -14.41 10.50
N PHE A 375 -5.67 -13.77 9.33
CA PHE A 375 -6.83 -13.64 8.45
C PHE A 375 -7.37 -14.99 7.99
N CYS A 376 -6.50 -15.85 7.44
CA CYS A 376 -6.89 -17.17 6.98
C CYS A 376 -7.58 -17.98 8.08
N LYS A 377 -7.00 -18.00 9.29
CA LYS A 377 -7.57 -18.70 10.45
C LYS A 377 -8.90 -18.12 10.90
N ASN A 378 -9.05 -16.80 10.89
CA ASN A 378 -10.31 -16.14 11.25
C ASN A 378 -11.43 -16.48 10.26
N ILE A 379 -11.14 -16.47 8.95
CA ILE A 379 -12.12 -16.78 7.90
C ILE A 379 -12.58 -18.23 8.01
N LEU A 380 -11.63 -19.14 8.26
CA LEU A 380 -11.86 -20.58 8.47
C LEU A 380 -12.47 -20.89 9.85
N ARG A 381 -12.51 -19.93 10.78
CA ARG A 381 -13.01 -20.07 12.16
C ARG A 381 -12.28 -21.15 12.98
N VAL A 382 -10.97 -21.29 12.74
CA VAL A 382 -10.07 -22.23 13.42
C VAL A 382 -9.20 -21.53 14.48
N GLN A 383 -8.61 -22.32 15.37
CA GLN A 383 -7.73 -21.83 16.43
C GLN A 383 -6.43 -21.21 15.90
N ARG A 384 -5.83 -20.32 16.71
CA ARG A 384 -4.55 -19.68 16.37
C ARG A 384 -3.38 -20.64 16.18
N ARG A 385 -3.44 -21.84 16.80
CA ARG A 385 -2.39 -22.87 16.73
C ARG A 385 -2.48 -23.77 15.49
N THR A 386 -3.57 -23.68 14.72
CA THR A 386 -3.77 -24.48 13.50
C THR A 386 -2.66 -24.20 12.48
N PRO A 387 -2.11 -25.20 11.77
CA PRO A 387 -0.96 -25.00 10.88
C PRO A 387 -1.20 -23.93 9.80
N ASN A 388 -0.29 -22.94 9.70
CA ASN A 388 -0.43 -21.80 8.77
C ASN A 388 -0.48 -22.25 7.31
N ASN A 389 0.40 -23.17 6.93
CA ASN A 389 0.51 -23.75 5.60
C ASN A 389 -0.80 -24.41 5.17
N ALA A 390 -1.45 -25.18 6.06
CA ALA A 390 -2.73 -25.84 5.81
C ALA A 390 -3.90 -24.85 5.71
N CYS A 391 -3.93 -23.81 6.56
CA CYS A 391 -4.97 -22.77 6.48
C CYS A 391 -4.92 -21.97 5.18
N ARG A 392 -3.70 -21.59 4.75
CA ARG A 392 -3.48 -20.88 3.49
C ARG A 392 -3.86 -21.73 2.29
N ALA A 393 -3.40 -22.98 2.34
CA ALA A 393 -3.79 -24.05 1.45
C ALA A 393 -5.31 -24.08 1.29
N GLU A 394 -6.08 -24.37 2.35
CA GLU A 394 -7.54 -24.55 2.29
C GLU A 394 -8.29 -23.41 1.56
N LEU A 395 -7.77 -22.17 1.64
CA LEU A 395 -8.34 -20.98 1.00
C LEU A 395 -7.77 -20.69 -0.42
N GLY A 396 -6.83 -21.49 -0.90
CA GLY A 396 -6.09 -21.30 -2.14
C GLY A 396 -5.17 -20.06 -2.13
N ARG A 397 -4.64 -19.67 -0.97
CA ARG A 397 -3.94 -18.39 -0.76
C ARG A 397 -2.44 -18.55 -0.62
N TYR A 398 -1.71 -18.07 -1.61
CA TYR A 398 -0.25 -17.97 -1.54
C TYR A 398 0.22 -16.92 -0.51
N PRO A 399 1.43 -17.09 0.04
CA PRO A 399 2.09 -16.05 0.82
C PRO A 399 2.17 -14.70 0.09
N LEU A 400 1.99 -13.62 0.85
CA LEU A 400 2.14 -12.23 0.45
C LEU A 400 3.56 -11.87 0.00
N ILE A 401 4.62 -12.60 0.39
CA ILE A 401 5.98 -12.38 -0.18
C ILE A 401 5.98 -12.46 -1.70
N ILE A 402 5.20 -13.36 -2.29
CA ILE A 402 5.10 -13.47 -3.75
C ILE A 402 4.49 -12.18 -4.34
N LYS A 403 3.49 -11.57 -3.65
CA LYS A 403 2.93 -10.28 -4.05
C LYS A 403 3.92 -9.12 -3.84
N ILE A 404 4.73 -9.17 -2.77
CA ILE A 404 5.78 -8.18 -2.49
C ILE A 404 6.86 -8.23 -3.58
N GLN A 405 7.37 -9.43 -3.90
CA GLN A 405 8.33 -9.65 -4.99
C GLN A 405 7.76 -9.14 -6.32
N LYS A 406 6.49 -9.41 -6.63
CA LYS A 406 5.84 -8.87 -7.84
C LYS A 406 5.87 -7.35 -7.91
N ARG A 407 5.59 -6.68 -6.79
CA ARG A 407 5.59 -5.22 -6.69
C ARG A 407 7.00 -4.65 -6.78
N ALA A 408 7.98 -5.31 -6.15
CA ALA A 408 9.40 -4.96 -6.24
C ALA A 408 9.90 -5.04 -7.70
N VAL A 409 9.62 -6.13 -8.42
CA VAL A 409 9.98 -6.27 -9.85
C VAL A 409 9.32 -5.18 -10.70
N LYS A 410 8.02 -4.91 -10.50
CA LYS A 410 7.33 -3.83 -11.22
C LYS A 410 7.89 -2.44 -10.91
N PHE A 411 8.33 -2.23 -9.67
CA PHE A 411 8.93 -0.97 -9.24
C PHE A 411 10.32 -0.80 -9.84
N TYR A 412 11.13 -1.86 -9.87
CA TYR A 412 12.41 -1.87 -10.55
C TYR A 412 12.29 -1.45 -12.02
N ILE A 413 11.37 -2.07 -12.77
CA ILE A 413 11.09 -1.70 -14.18
C ILE A 413 10.66 -0.22 -14.28
N HIS A 414 9.83 0.26 -13.35
CA HIS A 414 9.42 1.67 -13.29
C HIS A 414 10.59 2.61 -13.07
N LEU A 415 11.48 2.33 -12.11
CA LEU A 415 12.65 3.16 -11.81
C LEU A 415 13.58 3.24 -13.03
N LYS A 416 13.89 2.08 -13.63
CA LYS A 416 14.78 1.97 -14.79
C LYS A 416 14.17 2.56 -16.06
N GLY A 417 12.85 2.46 -16.23
CA GLY A 417 12.11 3.03 -17.37
C GLY A 417 11.78 4.53 -17.22
N SER A 418 12.09 5.13 -16.07
CA SER A 418 11.90 6.57 -15.85
C SER A 418 13.01 7.39 -16.53
N ASN A 419 12.74 8.67 -16.77
CA ASN A 419 13.72 9.60 -17.34
C ASN A 419 15.01 9.64 -16.49
N SER A 420 16.17 9.53 -17.15
CA SER A 420 17.51 9.48 -16.52
C SER A 420 17.85 10.70 -15.65
N GLN A 421 17.17 11.81 -15.90
CA GLN A 421 17.34 13.04 -15.14
C GLN A 421 16.60 13.06 -13.80
N THR A 422 15.66 12.13 -13.57
CA THR A 422 14.87 12.07 -12.33
C THR A 422 15.67 11.47 -11.17
N PHE A 423 15.43 11.96 -9.94
CA PHE A 423 16.19 11.49 -8.79
C PHE A 423 15.98 10.01 -8.46
N HIS A 424 14.81 9.44 -8.71
CA HIS A 424 14.56 8.03 -8.46
C HIS A 424 15.26 7.13 -9.49
N ASN A 425 15.39 7.56 -10.74
CA ASN A 425 16.24 6.87 -11.73
C ASN A 425 17.73 6.96 -11.33
N LYS A 426 18.22 8.17 -11.00
CA LYS A 426 19.60 8.34 -10.51
C LYS A 426 19.89 7.51 -9.26
N ALA A 427 18.91 7.39 -8.36
CA ALA A 427 19.03 6.55 -7.16
C ALA A 427 19.19 5.06 -7.48
N ILE A 428 18.42 4.50 -8.43
CA ILE A 428 18.61 3.09 -8.79
C ILE A 428 19.95 2.89 -9.50
N THR A 429 20.31 3.79 -10.41
CA THR A 429 21.60 3.76 -11.13
C THR A 429 22.77 3.81 -10.15
N TYR A 430 22.73 4.71 -9.17
CA TYR A 430 23.73 4.78 -8.10
C TYR A 430 23.81 3.48 -7.29
N ARG A 431 22.68 2.91 -6.88
CA ARG A 431 22.68 1.65 -6.13
C ARG A 431 23.24 0.49 -6.95
N GLU A 432 23.05 0.47 -8.26
CA GLU A 432 23.55 -0.59 -9.14
C GLU A 432 25.06 -0.53 -9.37
N MET A 433 25.70 0.64 -9.21
CA MET A 433 27.17 0.74 -9.21
C MET A 433 27.81 -0.11 -8.11
N ASN A 434 27.04 -0.42 -7.05
CA ASN A 434 27.45 -1.36 -6.02
C ASN A 434 26.28 -2.28 -5.68
N LEU A 435 26.17 -3.38 -6.43
CA LEU A 435 25.06 -4.34 -6.30
C LEU A 435 24.90 -4.84 -4.86
N GLU A 436 25.99 -4.95 -4.09
CA GLU A 436 25.96 -5.31 -2.67
C GLU A 436 25.05 -4.38 -1.84
N LYS A 437 24.96 -3.12 -2.23
CA LYS A 437 24.16 -2.04 -1.62
C LYS A 437 22.80 -1.82 -2.30
N SER A 438 22.42 -2.67 -3.25
CA SER A 438 21.09 -2.64 -3.90
C SER A 438 20.24 -3.88 -3.57
N PRO A 439 19.58 -3.93 -2.40
CA PRO A 439 18.68 -5.03 -2.06
C PRO A 439 17.57 -5.24 -3.09
N LEU A 440 17.06 -4.16 -3.69
CA LEU A 440 16.07 -4.23 -4.76
C LEU A 440 16.64 -4.89 -6.03
N SER A 441 17.77 -4.42 -6.55
CA SER A 441 18.38 -5.03 -7.76
C SER A 441 18.78 -6.48 -7.50
N LYS A 442 19.37 -6.79 -6.33
CA LYS A 442 19.68 -8.17 -5.93
C LYS A 442 18.47 -9.08 -5.94
N LEU A 443 17.37 -8.64 -5.35
CA LEU A 443 16.13 -9.41 -5.34
C LEU A 443 15.64 -9.66 -6.76
N VAL A 444 15.60 -8.64 -7.60
CA VAL A 444 15.10 -8.78 -8.98
C VAL A 444 16.00 -9.69 -9.81
N LEU A 445 17.32 -9.51 -9.75
CA LEU A 445 18.28 -10.35 -10.47
C LEU A 445 18.23 -11.81 -10.01
N GLY A 446 18.13 -12.07 -8.70
CA GLY A 446 17.95 -13.43 -8.17
C GLY A 446 16.67 -14.09 -8.64
N LEU A 447 15.57 -13.33 -8.70
CA LEU A 447 14.29 -13.84 -9.23
C LEU A 447 14.35 -14.09 -10.75
N CYS A 448 15.13 -13.30 -11.50
CA CYS A 448 15.33 -13.48 -12.94
C CYS A 448 16.26 -14.67 -13.26
N SER A 449 17.37 -14.83 -12.53
CA SER A 449 18.32 -15.93 -12.74
C SER A 449 17.66 -17.28 -12.50
N GLU A 450 16.75 -17.37 -11.52
CA GLU A 450 15.93 -18.55 -11.34
C GLU A 450 15.13 -18.89 -12.60
N THR A 451 14.71 -17.93 -13.43
CA THR A 451 13.92 -18.21 -14.65
C THR A 451 14.73 -18.53 -15.91
N GLN A 452 16.07 -18.41 -15.90
CA GLN A 452 16.92 -18.51 -17.08
C GLN A 452 18.09 -19.51 -16.87
N THR A 453 18.61 -20.08 -17.95
CA THR A 453 19.68 -21.11 -17.94
C THR A 453 21.12 -20.55 -17.95
N HIS A 454 21.34 -19.24 -18.07
CA HIS A 454 22.69 -18.63 -18.01
C HIS A 454 22.72 -17.28 -17.26
N PRO A 455 23.63 -17.07 -16.29
CA PRO A 455 23.63 -15.88 -15.43
C PRO A 455 24.83 -14.96 -15.70
N THR A 456 24.84 -14.18 -16.79
CA THR A 456 25.89 -13.18 -17.00
C THR A 456 25.36 -12.05 -17.90
N GLU A 457 24.70 -11.05 -17.31
CA GLU A 457 24.76 -9.61 -17.68
C GLU A 457 23.60 -8.79 -17.06
N PRO A 458 23.75 -7.46 -16.87
CA PRO A 458 22.69 -6.56 -16.43
C PRO A 458 21.57 -6.54 -17.49
N GLN A 459 20.40 -7.09 -17.15
CA GLN A 459 19.30 -7.24 -18.08
C GLN A 459 18.71 -5.88 -18.51
N ASP A 460 18.48 -5.73 -19.81
CA ASP A 460 17.63 -4.68 -20.35
C ASP A 460 16.17 -4.91 -19.92
N ASN A 461 15.46 -3.84 -19.56
CA ASN A 461 14.09 -3.89 -19.01
C ASN A 461 13.12 -4.68 -19.90
N SER A 462 13.39 -4.74 -21.20
CA SER A 462 12.63 -5.45 -22.23
C SER A 462 12.54 -6.97 -22.01
N THR A 463 13.45 -7.56 -21.23
CA THR A 463 13.51 -9.02 -20.99
C THR A 463 12.82 -9.47 -19.69
N ILE A 464 12.58 -8.56 -18.74
CA ILE A 464 11.97 -8.92 -17.45
C ILE A 464 10.47 -9.15 -17.63
N ARG A 465 10.01 -10.38 -17.35
CA ARG A 465 8.59 -10.77 -17.45
C ARG A 465 8.01 -11.05 -16.05
N PRO A 466 7.42 -10.04 -15.37
CA PRO A 466 6.95 -10.19 -13.98
C PRO A 466 6.00 -11.35 -13.77
N ASN A 467 5.13 -11.64 -14.75
CA ASN A 467 4.16 -12.73 -14.61
C ASN A 467 4.81 -14.13 -14.71
N GLN A 468 5.92 -14.28 -15.44
CA GLN A 468 6.65 -15.55 -15.50
C GLN A 468 7.40 -15.81 -14.20
N ILE A 469 8.12 -14.80 -13.69
CA ILE A 469 8.78 -14.84 -12.38
C ILE A 469 7.79 -15.28 -11.29
N ILE A 470 6.61 -14.67 -11.28
CA ILE A 470 5.60 -14.98 -10.26
C ILE A 470 4.97 -16.35 -10.42
N ARG A 471 4.86 -16.89 -11.64
CA ARG A 471 4.47 -18.30 -11.83
C ARG A 471 5.52 -19.22 -11.21
N LYS A 472 6.80 -19.01 -11.53
CA LYS A 472 7.89 -19.79 -10.95
C LYS A 472 7.95 -19.71 -9.42
N GLN A 473 7.79 -18.52 -8.84
CA GLN A 473 7.75 -18.37 -7.38
C GLN A 473 6.57 -19.11 -6.73
N LYS A 474 5.41 -19.17 -7.42
CA LYS A 474 4.31 -20.02 -6.96
C LYS A 474 4.67 -21.49 -7.03
N ASP A 475 5.30 -21.95 -8.11
CA ASP A 475 5.72 -23.35 -8.26
C ASP A 475 6.76 -23.74 -7.21
N ASN A 476 7.77 -22.90 -6.98
CA ASN A 476 8.75 -23.07 -5.89
C ASN A 476 8.04 -23.18 -4.53
N TYR A 477 7.05 -22.31 -4.27
CA TYR A 477 6.28 -22.37 -3.04
C TYR A 477 5.42 -23.64 -2.94
N LEU A 478 4.86 -24.14 -4.04
CA LEU A 478 4.10 -25.41 -4.04
C LEU A 478 4.99 -26.60 -3.67
N THR A 479 6.21 -26.65 -4.19
CA THR A 479 7.21 -27.66 -3.81
C THR A 479 7.54 -27.56 -2.32
N HIS A 480 7.86 -26.35 -1.83
CA HIS A 480 8.12 -26.09 -0.42
C HIS A 480 6.92 -26.48 0.47
N TRP A 481 5.70 -26.15 0.07
CA TRP A 481 4.48 -26.49 0.79
C TRP A 481 4.30 -28.02 0.89
N LYS A 482 4.53 -28.77 -0.19
CA LYS A 482 4.45 -30.24 -0.17
C LYS A 482 5.45 -30.84 0.81
N GLU A 483 6.71 -30.38 0.78
CA GLU A 483 7.75 -30.85 1.70
C GLU A 483 7.47 -30.48 3.16
N LEU A 484 7.04 -29.24 3.40
CA LEU A 484 6.70 -28.76 4.75
C LEU A 484 5.53 -29.55 5.33
N THR A 485 4.50 -29.81 4.52
CA THR A 485 3.30 -30.54 4.94
C THR A 485 3.65 -32.00 5.26
N LYS A 486 4.48 -32.67 4.45
CA LYS A 486 4.99 -34.04 4.71
C LYS A 486 5.75 -34.17 6.04
N LYS A 487 6.49 -33.13 6.44
CA LYS A 487 7.25 -33.13 7.70
C LYS A 487 6.36 -32.90 8.93
N GLN A 488 5.10 -32.49 8.77
CA GLN A 488 4.20 -32.19 9.88
C GLN A 488 3.31 -33.38 10.22
N SER A 489 3.59 -34.04 11.35
CA SER A 489 2.75 -35.12 11.92
C SER A 489 1.33 -34.68 12.33
N LYS A 490 0.99 -33.40 12.19
CA LYS A 490 -0.36 -32.83 12.35
C LYS A 490 -1.19 -32.86 11.07
N LEU A 491 -0.60 -33.22 9.94
CA LEU A 491 -1.26 -33.13 8.63
C LEU A 491 -1.25 -34.47 7.90
N GLU A 492 -1.14 -35.58 8.62
CA GLU A 492 -1.14 -36.94 8.06
C GLU A 492 -2.45 -37.22 7.30
N CYS A 493 -3.60 -37.00 7.94
CA CYS A 493 -4.91 -37.12 7.29
C CYS A 493 -5.06 -36.11 6.14
N TYR A 494 -4.60 -34.87 6.35
CA TYR A 494 -4.62 -33.83 5.32
C TYR A 494 -3.85 -34.21 4.05
N LEU A 495 -2.72 -34.93 4.20
CA LEU A 495 -1.95 -35.48 3.09
C LEU A 495 -2.64 -36.68 2.44
N ALA A 496 -3.26 -37.56 3.24
CA ALA A 496 -3.96 -38.73 2.76
C ALA A 496 -5.17 -38.37 1.86
N LEU A 497 -5.76 -37.18 2.05
CA LEU A 497 -6.81 -36.64 1.19
C LEU A 497 -6.31 -36.19 -0.21
N ASN A 498 -5.04 -36.43 -0.55
CA ASN A 498 -4.40 -36.12 -1.84
C ASN A 498 -4.71 -34.72 -2.39
N ARG A 499 -4.49 -33.72 -1.54
CA ARG A 499 -5.04 -32.39 -1.69
C ARG A 499 -4.23 -31.51 -2.65
N GLU A 500 -4.90 -30.90 -3.63
CA GLU A 500 -4.32 -29.87 -4.52
C GLU A 500 -4.28 -28.49 -3.85
N TYR A 501 -3.33 -27.63 -4.23
CA TYR A 501 -3.24 -26.27 -3.69
C TYR A 501 -4.26 -25.30 -4.29
N THR A 502 -5.54 -25.54 -4.01
CA THR A 502 -6.67 -24.74 -4.47
C THR A 502 -7.66 -24.47 -3.33
N ALA A 503 -8.56 -23.50 -3.51
CA ALA A 503 -9.60 -23.25 -2.53
C ALA A 503 -10.58 -24.44 -2.51
N GLU A 504 -10.84 -24.99 -1.32
CA GLU A 504 -11.67 -26.18 -1.18
C GLU A 504 -13.14 -25.91 -1.51
N GLU A 505 -13.76 -26.86 -2.22
CA GLU A 505 -15.10 -26.71 -2.76
C GLU A 505 -16.18 -26.60 -1.67
N TYR A 506 -16.03 -27.37 -0.59
CA TYR A 506 -16.97 -27.36 0.56
C TYR A 506 -17.08 -25.99 1.23
N LEU A 507 -16.08 -25.12 1.12
CA LEU A 507 -16.13 -23.76 1.66
C LEU A 507 -17.24 -22.93 1.01
N THR A 508 -17.61 -23.29 -0.22
CA THR A 508 -18.66 -22.65 -1.02
C THR A 508 -19.93 -23.48 -1.15
N THR A 509 -19.83 -24.81 -1.24
CA THR A 509 -21.00 -25.68 -1.45
C THR A 509 -21.77 -25.96 -0.16
N VAL A 510 -21.11 -25.99 1.00
CA VAL A 510 -21.77 -26.18 2.30
C VAL A 510 -22.32 -24.84 2.80
N THR A 511 -23.64 -24.70 2.74
CA THR A 511 -24.36 -23.47 3.12
C THR A 511 -24.40 -23.27 4.63
N ASP A 512 -24.61 -24.35 5.40
CA ASP A 512 -24.64 -24.30 6.87
C ASP A 512 -23.25 -23.91 7.44
N PRO A 513 -23.14 -22.78 8.15
CA PRO A 513 -21.88 -22.34 8.76
C PRO A 513 -21.33 -23.27 9.84
N LYS A 514 -22.18 -24.00 10.58
CA LYS A 514 -21.75 -24.96 11.61
C LYS A 514 -21.14 -26.19 10.97
N LEU A 515 -21.81 -26.76 9.97
CA LEU A 515 -21.32 -27.91 9.21
C LEU A 515 -20.00 -27.61 8.54
N ARG A 516 -19.93 -26.49 7.81
CA ARG A 516 -18.69 -26.05 7.16
C ARG A 516 -17.54 -25.89 8.17
N LYS A 517 -17.81 -25.30 9.34
CA LYS A 517 -16.81 -25.16 10.40
C LYS A 517 -16.34 -26.53 10.92
N ALA A 518 -17.25 -27.47 11.15
CA ALA A 518 -16.92 -28.82 11.59
C ALA A 518 -16.00 -29.53 10.58
N LEU A 519 -16.32 -29.45 9.28
CA LEU A 519 -15.48 -29.99 8.20
C LEU A 519 -14.09 -29.34 8.17
N THR A 520 -14.01 -28.02 8.28
CA THR A 520 -12.73 -27.31 8.34
C THR A 520 -11.91 -27.71 9.55
N MET A 521 -12.54 -27.80 10.74
CA MET A 521 -11.87 -28.22 11.96
C MET A 521 -11.35 -29.65 11.85
N TYR A 522 -12.16 -30.56 11.31
CA TYR A 522 -11.76 -31.94 11.06
C TYR A 522 -10.52 -32.01 10.16
N ARG A 523 -10.60 -31.40 8.97
CA ARG A 523 -9.52 -31.42 7.96
C ARG A 523 -8.23 -30.78 8.45
N LEU A 524 -8.32 -29.76 9.32
CA LEU A 524 -7.17 -29.03 9.84
C LEU A 524 -6.71 -29.51 11.23
N ASN A 525 -7.11 -30.73 11.63
CA ASN A 525 -6.66 -31.41 12.85
C ASN A 525 -7.07 -30.66 14.14
N GLU A 526 -8.31 -30.17 14.17
CA GLU A 526 -8.92 -29.42 15.27
C GLU A 526 -10.17 -30.12 15.81
N HIS A 527 -10.06 -31.41 16.13
CA HIS A 527 -11.13 -32.25 16.69
C HIS A 527 -10.76 -32.84 18.06
N SER A 528 -11.66 -33.65 18.61
CA SER A 528 -11.59 -34.24 19.96
C SER A 528 -11.17 -35.72 19.98
N LEU A 529 -10.66 -36.26 18.88
CA LEU A 529 -10.09 -37.62 18.83
C LEU A 529 -8.84 -37.74 19.72
N ALA A 530 -8.53 -38.95 20.21
CA ALA A 530 -7.42 -39.21 21.13
C ALA A 530 -6.07 -38.78 20.57
N ILE A 531 -5.86 -38.86 19.24
CA ILE A 531 -4.63 -38.37 18.60
C ILE A 531 -4.33 -36.89 18.92
N GLU A 532 -5.37 -36.07 19.06
CA GLU A 532 -5.27 -34.64 19.40
C GLU A 532 -5.45 -34.36 20.90
N LYS A 533 -6.36 -35.07 21.59
CA LYS A 533 -6.52 -34.94 23.06
C LYS A 533 -5.24 -35.34 23.79
N GLY A 534 -4.62 -36.46 23.42
CA GLY A 534 -3.37 -36.96 24.03
C GLY A 534 -2.16 -36.06 23.78
N ARG A 535 -2.19 -35.24 22.73
CA ARG A 535 -1.20 -34.20 22.45
C ARG A 535 -1.35 -32.95 23.34
N ARG A 536 -2.51 -32.76 23.98
CA ARG A 536 -2.90 -31.54 24.72
C ARG A 536 -3.06 -31.73 26.25
N ARG A 537 -2.91 -32.95 26.78
CA ARG A 537 -2.98 -33.24 28.22
C ARG A 537 -1.81 -32.58 28.99
N GLN A 538 -1.99 -32.29 30.28
CA GLN A 538 -0.91 -31.83 31.18
C GLN A 538 0.25 -32.85 31.22
N THR A 539 -0.04 -34.13 31.03
CA THR A 539 0.93 -35.20 30.79
C THR A 539 0.86 -35.60 29.31
N TRP A 540 1.96 -35.35 28.58
CA TRP A 540 2.10 -35.74 27.18
C TRP A 540 2.01 -37.27 27.04
N LEU A 541 1.12 -37.75 26.16
CA LEU A 541 1.04 -39.18 25.80
C LEU A 541 1.81 -39.44 24.50
N SER A 542 2.50 -40.58 24.41
CA SER A 542 3.12 -41.06 23.16
C SER A 542 2.06 -41.21 22.06
N ARG A 543 2.45 -41.40 20.79
CA ARG A 543 1.45 -41.54 19.71
C ARG A 543 0.73 -42.88 19.84
N GLU A 544 1.48 -43.90 20.22
CA GLU A 544 1.09 -45.30 20.37
C GLU A 544 0.03 -45.45 21.47
N ASP A 545 0.09 -44.62 22.51
CA ASP A 545 -0.87 -44.66 23.64
C ASP A 545 -2.16 -43.87 23.40
N ARG A 546 -2.36 -43.27 22.21
CA ARG A 546 -3.54 -42.44 21.89
C ARG A 546 -4.64 -43.27 21.26
N LEU A 547 -5.13 -44.24 22.04
CA LEU A 547 -6.00 -45.31 21.56
C LEU A 547 -7.46 -44.90 21.43
N CYS A 548 -8.16 -45.53 20.49
CA CYS A 548 -9.59 -45.42 20.31
C CYS A 548 -10.33 -46.22 21.38
N ALA A 549 -11.18 -45.55 22.17
CA ALA A 549 -11.94 -46.19 23.24
C ALA A 549 -13.03 -47.16 22.75
N HIS A 550 -13.31 -47.17 21.45
CA HIS A 550 -14.41 -47.93 20.84
C HIS A 550 -13.92 -49.12 19.99
N CYS A 551 -12.61 -49.35 19.90
CA CYS A 551 -12.06 -50.40 19.06
C CYS A 551 -11.53 -51.57 19.89
N PRO A 552 -11.87 -52.82 19.54
CA PRO A 552 -11.38 -54.00 20.24
C PRO A 552 -9.87 -54.23 20.04
N GLN A 553 -9.27 -53.63 19.00
CA GLN A 553 -7.89 -53.86 18.58
C GLN A 553 -6.89 -52.82 19.14
N ASN A 554 -7.28 -51.95 20.07
CA ASN A 554 -6.40 -50.91 20.63
C ASN A 554 -5.65 -50.12 19.53
N GLU A 555 -6.37 -49.68 18.50
CA GLU A 555 -5.79 -48.86 17.44
C GLU A 555 -5.69 -47.39 17.88
N VAL A 556 -4.71 -46.67 17.34
CA VAL A 556 -4.55 -45.23 17.56
C VAL A 556 -5.72 -44.47 16.92
N GLU A 557 -6.43 -43.65 17.70
CA GLU A 557 -7.61 -42.89 17.26
C GLU A 557 -7.22 -41.68 16.39
N THR A 558 -6.81 -41.98 15.15
CA THR A 558 -6.52 -40.98 14.12
C THR A 558 -7.78 -40.61 13.35
N GLU A 559 -7.70 -39.52 12.59
CA GLU A 559 -8.73 -39.11 11.63
C GLU A 559 -8.94 -40.17 10.55
N LEU A 560 -7.88 -40.82 10.08
CA LEU A 560 -8.00 -41.91 9.11
C LEU A 560 -8.73 -43.10 9.73
N HIS A 561 -8.35 -43.50 10.94
CA HIS A 561 -9.03 -44.57 11.68
C HIS A 561 -10.53 -44.25 11.88
N PHE A 562 -10.86 -43.01 12.27
CA PHE A 562 -12.24 -42.54 12.34
C PHE A 562 -12.97 -42.65 10.99
N LEU A 563 -12.32 -42.26 9.89
CA LEU A 563 -12.92 -42.30 8.55
C LEU A 563 -13.10 -43.71 8.01
N THR A 564 -12.20 -44.65 8.28
CA THR A 564 -12.12 -45.91 7.51
C THR A 564 -12.37 -47.15 8.33
N SER A 565 -12.16 -47.13 9.64
CA SER A 565 -11.95 -48.38 10.39
C SER A 565 -12.66 -48.44 11.75
N CYS A 566 -12.99 -47.32 12.37
CA CYS A 566 -13.55 -47.31 13.73
C CYS A 566 -14.98 -47.90 13.77
N PRO A 567 -15.24 -49.01 14.49
CA PRO A 567 -16.53 -49.71 14.44
C PRO A 567 -17.73 -48.89 14.90
N LEU A 568 -17.51 -47.89 15.78
CA LEU A 568 -18.55 -46.96 16.24
C LEU A 568 -19.31 -46.30 15.07
N TYR A 569 -18.61 -46.08 13.95
CA TYR A 569 -19.15 -45.36 12.79
C TYR A 569 -19.45 -46.27 11.59
N ASP A 570 -19.50 -47.60 11.76
CA ASP A 570 -19.80 -48.56 10.69
C ASP A 570 -21.13 -48.25 10.01
N HIS A 571 -22.20 -48.10 10.80
CA HIS A 571 -23.55 -47.80 10.30
C HIS A 571 -23.60 -46.49 9.47
N ILE A 572 -22.80 -45.49 9.84
CA ILE A 572 -22.70 -44.23 9.10
C ILE A 572 -21.90 -44.43 7.82
N ARG A 573 -20.84 -45.24 7.84
CA ARG A 573 -20.04 -45.56 6.64
C ARG A 573 -20.89 -46.31 5.62
N GLU A 574 -21.62 -47.33 6.07
CA GLU A 574 -22.53 -48.11 5.21
C GLU A 574 -23.59 -47.24 4.54
N THR A 575 -24.03 -46.17 5.22
CA THR A 575 -25.00 -45.23 4.64
C THR A 575 -24.40 -44.37 3.53
N TYR A 576 -23.18 -43.85 3.72
CA TYR A 576 -22.61 -42.82 2.84
C TYR A 576 -21.53 -43.32 1.86
N PHE A 577 -20.74 -44.34 2.20
CA PHE A 577 -19.65 -44.84 1.35
C PHE A 577 -20.13 -45.50 0.03
N PRO A 578 -21.28 -46.20 -0.02
CA PRO A 578 -21.84 -46.67 -1.29
C PRO A 578 -22.23 -45.53 -2.23
N GLN A 579 -22.74 -44.43 -1.67
CA GLN A 579 -23.06 -43.21 -2.42
C GLN A 579 -21.78 -42.51 -2.90
N ILE A 580 -20.67 -42.67 -2.17
CA ILE A 580 -19.34 -42.22 -2.60
C ILE A 580 -18.86 -42.99 -3.83
N THR A 581 -19.01 -44.32 -3.82
CA THR A 581 -18.51 -45.22 -4.88
C THR A 581 -19.39 -45.27 -6.12
N GLN A 582 -20.70 -45.02 -6.03
CA GLN A 582 -21.60 -44.93 -7.19
C GLN A 582 -21.29 -43.75 -8.13
N ILE A 583 -20.91 -42.59 -7.59
CA ILE A 583 -20.49 -41.42 -8.40
C ILE A 583 -19.24 -41.74 -9.24
N HIS A 584 -18.39 -42.66 -8.78
CA HIS A 584 -17.16 -43.04 -9.50
C HIS A 584 -17.38 -44.03 -10.65
N LYS A 585 -18.60 -44.56 -10.85
CA LYS A 585 -18.91 -45.54 -11.91
C LYS A 585 -19.46 -44.92 -13.21
N GLU A 586 -19.79 -43.62 -13.24
CA GLU A 586 -20.13 -42.94 -14.49
C GLU A 586 -18.87 -42.53 -15.27
N PRO A 587 -18.80 -42.74 -16.60
CA PRO A 587 -17.62 -42.41 -17.39
C PRO A 587 -17.43 -40.89 -17.48
N VAL A 588 -16.55 -40.36 -16.63
CA VAL A 588 -16.17 -38.95 -16.60
C VAL A 588 -15.36 -38.60 -17.86
N LYS A 589 -15.98 -37.91 -18.82
CA LYS A 589 -15.34 -37.44 -20.07
C LYS A 589 -14.28 -36.32 -19.89
N ASN A 590 -13.85 -36.01 -18.66
CA ASN A 590 -12.78 -35.04 -18.39
C ASN A 590 -11.92 -35.51 -17.21
N LYS A 591 -10.64 -35.84 -17.46
CA LYS A 591 -9.64 -36.29 -16.45
C LYS A 591 -9.27 -35.26 -15.36
N HIS A 592 -10.08 -34.22 -15.14
CA HIS A 592 -9.89 -33.17 -14.13
C HIS A 592 -10.87 -33.22 -12.94
N HIS A 593 -11.67 -34.27 -12.83
CA HIS A 593 -12.58 -34.50 -11.70
C HIS A 593 -12.09 -35.65 -10.80
N CYS A 594 -10.94 -35.48 -10.16
CA CYS A 594 -10.70 -36.15 -8.87
C CYS A 594 -11.18 -35.20 -7.77
N LYS A 595 -12.48 -34.85 -7.79
CA LYS A 595 -13.05 -33.85 -6.90
C LYS A 595 -13.99 -34.53 -5.90
N TYR A 596 -13.50 -34.55 -4.67
CA TYR A 596 -14.23 -34.52 -3.40
C TYR A 596 -15.74 -34.83 -3.46
N ASN A 597 -16.12 -35.95 -2.85
CA ASN A 597 -17.48 -36.43 -2.86
C ASN A 597 -18.33 -35.71 -1.77
N PRO A 598 -19.48 -35.09 -2.10
CA PRO A 598 -20.36 -34.45 -1.11
C PRO A 598 -20.83 -35.41 0.00
N TYR A 599 -20.85 -36.72 -0.27
CA TYR A 599 -21.17 -37.75 0.73
C TYR A 599 -20.03 -37.98 1.75
N LEU A 600 -18.77 -37.66 1.43
CA LEU A 600 -17.68 -37.65 2.42
C LEU A 600 -17.86 -36.48 3.41
N CYS A 601 -18.35 -35.33 2.93
CA CYS A 601 -18.76 -34.25 3.82
C CYS A 601 -19.93 -34.67 4.71
N LEU A 602 -20.99 -35.25 4.14
CA LEU A 602 -22.16 -35.72 4.91
C LEU A 602 -21.80 -36.81 5.91
N PHE A 603 -20.88 -37.72 5.57
CA PHE A 603 -20.32 -38.73 6.47
C PHE A 603 -19.61 -38.08 7.66
N ILE A 604 -18.64 -37.18 7.41
CA ILE A 604 -17.91 -36.48 8.48
C ILE A 604 -18.89 -35.68 9.35
N LEU A 605 -19.91 -35.06 8.76
CA LEU A 605 -20.91 -34.29 9.49
C LEU A 605 -21.83 -35.17 10.35
N SER A 606 -22.22 -36.36 9.86
CA SER A 606 -23.06 -37.30 10.59
C SER A 606 -22.33 -37.98 11.75
N CYS A 607 -21.00 -38.04 11.70
CA CYS A 607 -20.17 -38.58 12.78
C CYS A 607 -19.72 -37.52 13.81
N VAL A 608 -19.74 -36.22 13.45
CA VAL A 608 -19.23 -35.11 14.29
C VAL A 608 -20.35 -34.34 14.99
N LEU A 609 -21.56 -34.34 14.43
CA LEU A 609 -22.80 -33.88 15.09
C LEU A 609 -23.47 -35.03 15.83
#